data_AF-A0A3D3VYZ3-F1
#
_entry.id   AF-A0A3D3VYZ3-F1
#
_cell.length_a   1.000
_cell.length_b   1.000
_cell.length_c   1.000
_cell.angle_alpha   90.00
_cell.angle_beta   90.00
_cell.angle_gamma   90.00
#
_symmetry.space_group_name_H-M   'P 1'
#
loop_
_entity.id
_entity.type
_entity.pdbx_description
1 polymer ?
#
loop_
_entity_poly.entity_id
_entity_poly.type
_entity_poly.pdbx_seq_one_letter_code
_entity_poly.pdbx_strand_id
1 'polypeptide(L)'
;TAFTQKKTLAEALAQAAAATARAATALSDNQALQTAGQTLNARAATVAAEFPALEKAAAEKTAAVAAPTAAMQAATTALEAAHQKTAPLTESLFAEEAKAAAARSTHMDLQLQQTSLQARMDAAGRINSLIEAQAAEVTAQQLVASRQTLAVAATQSMTEGKTLVESMEQARQQAAETRTAAAAAEKTAAANAAQAARLQTLLKEATESLAQAAASSPNVVPDTVTSALQTRLNAATGTASTMASAAAVATEKMAAADAALLQATEKLQAAQAELTRRQTAAATAEADVTAARQQFNTAVTAAATAAEPIPADLAARFALAPLKPLSPEQLCWTVFRVTTVYDRYVAAEEAELSKTEPLTEQLQQDPAAMTARAVQLEQRAWDKLKGNLGSFVSMYGGAPGQPQTDFYASPDQALFTANGSAINSWVAPAGGNATERIIKATDARTAAEELYLGILTRMPTEEEVDDVTAFLAARPDRSRAAQELVWGLLSSAEFRFNH
;
A
#
# COMPACT_ATOMS: atom_id res chain seq x y z
N THR A 1 -87.56 38.67 -1.15
CA THR A 1 -88.14 37.32 -1.28
C THR A 1 -89.39 37.13 -0.42
N ALA A 2 -89.35 37.33 0.90
CA ALA A 2 -90.53 37.17 1.78
C ALA A 2 -91.69 38.15 1.49
N PHE A 3 -91.40 39.42 1.20
CA PHE A 3 -92.41 40.41 0.80
C PHE A 3 -93.16 39.99 -0.47
N THR A 4 -92.42 39.57 -1.51
CA THR A 4 -92.98 39.11 -2.78
C THR A 4 -93.89 37.89 -2.61
N GLN A 5 -93.47 36.91 -1.81
CA GLN A 5 -94.26 35.70 -1.53
C GLN A 5 -95.56 36.03 -0.77
N LYS A 6 -95.50 36.91 0.24
CA LYS A 6 -96.71 37.34 0.96
C LYS A 6 -97.64 38.18 0.09
N LYS A 7 -97.09 39.01 -0.82
CA LYS A 7 -97.88 39.78 -1.80
C LYS A 7 -98.71 38.87 -2.69
N THR A 8 -98.08 37.86 -3.29
CA THR A 8 -98.76 36.86 -4.13
C THR A 8 -99.81 36.07 -3.35
N LEU A 9 -99.55 35.74 -2.07
CA LEU A 9 -100.52 35.03 -1.23
C LEU A 9 -101.76 35.87 -0.91
N ALA A 10 -101.62 37.17 -0.62
CA ALA A 10 -102.79 38.02 -0.36
C ALA A 10 -103.63 38.26 -1.63
N GLU A 11 -102.98 38.42 -2.79
CA GLU A 11 -103.66 38.53 -4.08
C GLU A 11 -104.50 37.28 -4.36
N ALA A 12 -103.94 36.09 -4.12
CA ALA A 12 -104.65 34.81 -4.26
C ALA A 12 -105.82 34.66 -3.26
N LEU A 13 -105.62 35.05 -1.99
CA LEU A 13 -106.68 35.02 -0.97
C LEU A 13 -107.81 36.01 -1.26
N ALA A 14 -107.49 37.21 -1.76
CA ALA A 14 -108.49 38.21 -2.15
C ALA A 14 -109.31 37.73 -3.36
N GLN A 15 -108.68 37.12 -4.35
CA GLN A 15 -109.37 36.51 -5.50
C GLN A 15 -110.29 35.35 -5.06
N ALA A 16 -109.81 34.49 -4.16
CA ALA A 16 -110.60 33.39 -3.60
C ALA A 16 -111.78 33.89 -2.76
N ALA A 17 -111.58 34.95 -1.95
CA ALA A 17 -112.65 35.59 -1.19
C ALA A 17 -113.73 36.19 -2.10
N ALA A 18 -113.33 36.91 -3.16
CA ALA A 18 -114.25 37.50 -4.13
C ALA A 18 -115.03 36.45 -4.95
N ALA A 19 -114.40 35.32 -5.28
CA ALA A 19 -115.08 34.19 -5.93
C ALA A 19 -116.09 33.52 -4.98
N THR A 20 -115.71 33.30 -3.73
CA THR A 20 -116.57 32.68 -2.71
C THR A 20 -117.74 33.58 -2.32
N ALA A 21 -117.53 34.89 -2.25
CA ALA A 21 -118.60 35.87 -2.03
C ALA A 21 -119.63 35.84 -3.17
N ARG A 22 -119.18 35.79 -4.43
CA ARG A 22 -120.09 35.64 -5.60
C ARG A 22 -120.89 34.34 -5.54
N ALA A 23 -120.26 33.22 -5.15
CA ALA A 23 -120.94 31.95 -4.98
C ALA A 23 -121.96 31.97 -3.82
N ALA A 24 -121.64 32.65 -2.72
CA ALA A 24 -122.53 32.80 -1.57
C ALA A 24 -123.77 33.66 -1.87
N THR A 25 -123.66 34.66 -2.75
CA THR A 25 -124.82 35.47 -3.20
C THR A 25 -125.76 34.67 -4.11
N ALA A 26 -125.24 33.73 -4.89
CA ALA A 26 -126.04 32.88 -5.78
C ALA A 26 -126.77 31.72 -5.05
N LEU A 27 -126.30 31.34 -3.85
CA LEU A 27 -126.86 30.27 -3.02
C LEU A 27 -127.11 30.80 -1.61
N SER A 28 -128.11 31.67 -1.46
CA SER A 28 -128.40 32.44 -0.24
C SER A 28 -128.65 31.60 1.01
N ASP A 29 -129.06 30.34 0.82
CA ASP A 29 -129.51 29.45 1.90
C ASP A 29 -128.37 28.58 2.44
N ASN A 30 -127.17 28.65 1.81
CA ASN A 30 -126.00 27.89 2.21
C ASN A 30 -125.10 28.69 3.16
N GLN A 31 -125.33 28.49 4.45
CA GLN A 31 -124.59 29.16 5.53
C GLN A 31 -123.08 28.85 5.50
N ALA A 32 -122.66 27.68 5.03
CA ALA A 32 -121.25 27.30 4.96
C ALA A 32 -120.45 28.13 3.94
N LEU A 33 -121.06 28.48 2.80
CA LEU A 33 -120.43 29.35 1.79
C LEU A 33 -120.27 30.79 2.29
N GLN A 34 -121.25 31.30 3.04
CA GLN A 34 -121.17 32.62 3.67
C GLN A 34 -120.05 32.67 4.72
N THR A 35 -119.95 31.65 5.59
CA THR A 35 -118.87 31.55 6.57
C THR A 35 -117.50 31.39 5.91
N ALA A 36 -117.39 30.61 4.83
CA ALA A 36 -116.15 30.46 4.06
C ALA A 36 -115.71 31.79 3.42
N GLY A 37 -116.64 32.53 2.81
CA GLY A 37 -116.35 33.84 2.23
C GLY A 37 -115.89 34.86 3.27
N GLN A 38 -116.54 34.92 4.44
CA GLN A 38 -116.13 35.78 5.55
C GLN A 38 -114.75 35.40 6.09
N THR A 39 -114.45 34.10 6.22
CA THR A 39 -113.16 33.61 6.69
C THR A 39 -112.03 33.96 5.71
N LEU A 40 -112.27 33.82 4.41
CA LEU A 40 -111.30 34.19 3.38
C LEU A 40 -111.07 35.71 3.34
N ASN A 41 -112.12 36.52 3.49
CA ASN A 41 -111.99 37.98 3.58
C ASN A 41 -111.22 38.40 4.83
N ALA A 42 -111.51 37.80 5.99
CA ALA A 42 -110.78 38.06 7.22
C ALA A 42 -109.29 37.71 7.07
N ARG A 43 -108.97 36.55 6.48
CA ARG A 43 -107.58 36.16 6.20
C ARG A 43 -106.89 37.07 5.18
N ALA A 44 -107.58 37.47 4.12
CA ALA A 44 -107.03 38.42 3.14
C ALA A 44 -106.72 39.78 3.80
N ALA A 45 -107.61 40.28 4.67
CA ALA A 45 -107.41 41.51 5.42
C ALA A 45 -106.23 41.39 6.42
N THR A 46 -106.10 40.26 7.12
CA THR A 46 -104.97 40.00 8.02
C THR A 46 -103.63 40.02 7.27
N VAL A 47 -103.53 39.33 6.13
CA VAL A 47 -102.28 39.32 5.35
C VAL A 47 -101.99 40.69 4.72
N ALA A 48 -103.02 41.42 4.28
CA ALA A 48 -102.86 42.77 3.72
C ALA A 48 -102.36 43.80 4.76
N ALA A 49 -102.76 43.66 6.03
CA ALA A 49 -102.31 44.52 7.12
C ALA A 49 -100.80 44.39 7.41
N GLU A 50 -100.15 43.30 6.99
CA GLU A 50 -98.72 43.09 7.17
C GLU A 50 -97.85 43.77 6.09
N PHE A 51 -98.44 44.23 4.98
CA PHE A 51 -97.68 44.79 3.85
C PHE A 51 -96.94 46.09 4.14
N PRO A 52 -97.54 47.11 4.79
CA PRO A 52 -96.82 48.36 5.03
C PRO A 52 -95.55 48.17 5.86
N ALA A 53 -95.58 47.24 6.83
CA ALA A 53 -94.43 46.90 7.65
C ALA A 53 -93.35 46.14 6.86
N LEU A 54 -93.75 45.18 6.02
CA LEU A 54 -92.81 44.41 5.18
C LEU A 54 -92.21 45.26 4.05
N GLU A 55 -92.97 46.18 3.46
CA GLU A 55 -92.52 47.11 2.44
C GLU A 55 -91.53 48.12 3.02
N LYS A 56 -91.84 48.70 4.18
CA LYS A 56 -90.92 49.57 4.92
C LYS A 56 -89.64 48.83 5.29
N ALA A 57 -89.74 47.62 5.83
CA ALA A 57 -88.57 46.80 6.18
C ALA A 57 -87.73 46.42 4.94
N ALA A 58 -88.36 46.16 3.79
CA ALA A 58 -87.66 45.90 2.54
C ALA A 58 -86.92 47.16 2.04
N ALA A 59 -87.55 48.33 2.10
CA ALA A 59 -86.95 49.61 1.72
C ALA A 59 -85.76 49.98 2.63
N GLU A 60 -85.94 49.86 3.96
CA GLU A 60 -84.88 50.13 4.95
C GLU A 60 -83.69 49.20 4.78
N LYS A 61 -83.92 47.89 4.61
CA LYS A 61 -82.84 46.91 4.38
C LYS A 61 -82.13 47.12 3.04
N THR A 62 -82.87 47.52 1.99
CA THR A 62 -82.29 47.83 0.68
C THR A 62 -81.43 49.10 0.73
N ALA A 63 -81.88 50.13 1.44
CA ALA A 63 -81.11 51.34 1.67
C ALA A 63 -79.86 51.08 2.53
N ALA A 64 -79.99 50.26 3.57
CA ALA A 64 -78.89 49.93 4.48
C ALA A 64 -77.73 49.19 3.82
N VAL A 65 -77.97 48.42 2.75
CA VAL A 65 -76.90 47.71 2.01
C VAL A 65 -76.25 48.55 0.92
N ALA A 66 -76.86 49.65 0.48
CA ALA A 66 -76.36 50.45 -0.64
C ALA A 66 -74.99 51.10 -0.35
N ALA A 67 -74.85 51.81 0.78
CA ALA A 67 -73.60 52.47 1.14
C ALA A 67 -72.45 51.48 1.45
N PRO A 68 -72.66 50.38 2.22
CA PRO A 68 -71.64 49.34 2.38
C PRO A 68 -71.22 48.68 1.06
N THR A 69 -72.17 48.45 0.14
CA THR A 69 -71.86 47.87 -1.18
C THR A 69 -70.98 48.82 -2.00
N ALA A 70 -71.29 50.12 -2.02
CA ALA A 70 -70.47 51.12 -2.70
C ALA A 70 -69.07 51.25 -2.08
N ALA A 71 -68.98 51.22 -0.74
CA ALA A 71 -67.70 51.24 -0.03
C ALA A 71 -66.85 49.99 -0.33
N MET A 72 -67.48 48.80 -0.37
CA MET A 72 -66.81 47.55 -0.75
C MET A 72 -66.30 47.59 -2.19
N GLN A 73 -67.10 48.12 -3.13
CA GLN A 73 -66.67 48.27 -4.53
C GLN A 73 -65.47 49.23 -4.66
N ALA A 74 -65.50 50.36 -3.96
CA ALA A 74 -64.40 51.32 -3.94
C ALA A 74 -63.13 50.70 -3.33
N ALA A 75 -63.26 49.98 -2.20
CA ALA A 75 -62.14 49.29 -1.56
C ALA A 75 -61.56 48.17 -2.45
N THR A 76 -62.41 47.40 -3.12
CA THR A 76 -61.99 46.36 -4.06
C THR A 76 -61.22 46.96 -5.23
N THR A 77 -61.70 48.09 -5.78
CA THR A 77 -61.03 48.81 -6.87
C THR A 77 -59.67 49.36 -6.44
N ALA A 78 -59.58 49.91 -5.22
CA ALA A 78 -58.33 50.40 -4.66
C ALA A 78 -57.31 49.28 -4.41
N LEU A 79 -57.77 48.12 -3.91
CA LEU A 79 -56.94 46.93 -3.72
C LEU A 79 -56.40 46.40 -5.05
N GLU A 80 -57.27 46.30 -6.06
CA GLU A 80 -56.88 45.85 -7.40
C GLU A 80 -55.84 46.80 -8.04
N ALA A 81 -56.06 48.12 -7.91
CA ALA A 81 -55.09 49.11 -8.38
C ALA A 81 -53.76 49.03 -7.61
N ALA A 82 -53.77 48.69 -6.33
CA ALA A 82 -52.56 48.46 -5.54
C ALA A 82 -51.83 47.19 -6.01
N HIS A 83 -52.55 46.08 -6.22
CA HIS A 83 -52.00 44.84 -6.77
C HIS A 83 -51.37 45.04 -8.15
N GLN A 84 -52.02 45.78 -9.05
CA GLN A 84 -51.47 46.07 -10.38
C GLN A 84 -50.16 46.88 -10.31
N LYS A 85 -50.01 47.74 -9.30
CA LYS A 85 -48.76 48.49 -9.08
C LYS A 85 -47.66 47.64 -8.45
N THR A 86 -47.99 46.71 -7.57
CA THR A 86 -47.00 45.87 -6.87
C THR A 86 -46.61 44.61 -7.64
N ALA A 87 -47.47 44.09 -8.52
CA ALA A 87 -47.19 42.92 -9.35
C ALA A 87 -45.86 43.02 -10.12
N PRO A 88 -45.56 44.08 -10.91
CA PRO A 88 -44.30 44.16 -11.65
C PRO A 88 -43.08 44.31 -10.73
N LEU A 89 -43.24 44.94 -9.56
CA LEU A 89 -42.17 45.03 -8.57
C LEU A 89 -41.87 43.66 -7.95
N THR A 90 -42.91 42.87 -7.70
CA THR A 90 -42.81 41.51 -7.15
C THR A 90 -42.16 40.56 -8.16
N GLU A 91 -42.55 40.63 -9.43
CA GLU A 91 -41.91 39.87 -10.51
C GLU A 91 -40.43 40.24 -10.69
N SER A 92 -40.11 41.53 -10.66
CA SER A 92 -38.73 42.03 -10.72
C SER A 92 -37.90 41.54 -9.54
N LEU A 93 -38.45 41.61 -8.32
CA LEU A 93 -37.82 41.07 -7.11
C LEU A 93 -37.50 39.58 -7.26
N PHE A 94 -38.48 38.77 -7.66
CA PHE A 94 -38.27 37.33 -7.86
C PHE A 94 -37.25 37.03 -8.97
N ALA A 95 -37.23 37.82 -10.04
CA ALA A 95 -36.25 37.68 -11.11
C ALA A 95 -34.81 37.97 -10.61
N GLU A 96 -34.62 39.02 -9.81
CA GLU A 96 -33.32 39.33 -9.20
C GLU A 96 -32.92 38.31 -8.12
N GLU A 97 -33.87 37.81 -7.32
CA GLU A 97 -33.63 36.72 -6.38
C GLU A 97 -33.19 35.43 -7.09
N ALA A 98 -33.82 35.10 -8.22
CA ALA A 98 -33.42 33.95 -9.04
C ALA A 98 -32.00 34.10 -9.60
N LYS A 99 -31.64 35.30 -10.08
CA LYS A 99 -30.26 35.60 -10.51
C LYS A 99 -29.26 35.47 -9.35
N ALA A 100 -29.61 36.00 -8.18
CA ALA A 100 -28.76 35.91 -6.99
C ALA A 100 -28.60 34.46 -6.51
N ALA A 101 -29.66 33.65 -6.56
CA ALA A 101 -29.60 32.22 -6.23
C ALA A 101 -28.72 31.45 -7.23
N ALA A 102 -28.88 31.70 -8.53
CA ALA A 102 -28.04 31.10 -9.56
C ALA A 102 -26.56 31.49 -9.39
N ALA A 103 -26.27 32.76 -9.13
CA ALA A 103 -24.91 33.24 -8.88
C ALA A 103 -24.29 32.58 -7.63
N ARG A 104 -25.07 32.42 -6.54
CA ARG A 104 -24.62 31.72 -5.33
C ARG A 104 -24.32 30.24 -5.61
N SER A 105 -25.17 29.55 -6.37
CA SER A 105 -24.94 28.14 -6.75
C SER A 105 -23.64 28.02 -7.56
N THR A 106 -23.49 28.83 -8.61
CA THR A 106 -22.28 28.84 -9.45
C THR A 106 -21.03 29.16 -8.63
N HIS A 107 -21.10 30.11 -7.70
CA HIS A 107 -19.98 30.42 -6.81
C HIS A 107 -19.58 29.22 -5.95
N MET A 108 -20.57 28.54 -5.34
CA MET A 108 -20.33 27.34 -4.53
C MET A 108 -19.72 26.22 -5.36
N ASP A 109 -20.22 25.98 -6.58
CA ASP A 109 -19.71 24.94 -7.48
C ASP A 109 -18.26 25.23 -7.90
N LEU A 110 -17.96 26.48 -8.29
CA LEU A 110 -16.61 26.90 -8.65
C LEU A 110 -15.65 26.81 -7.45
N GLN A 111 -16.11 27.14 -6.25
CA GLN A 111 -15.31 27.01 -5.04
C GLN A 111 -14.99 25.54 -4.74
N LEU A 112 -15.97 24.64 -4.88
CA LEU A 112 -15.76 23.20 -4.74
C LEU A 112 -14.76 22.67 -5.78
N GLN A 113 -14.88 23.11 -7.04
CA GLN A 113 -13.92 22.75 -8.10
C GLN A 113 -12.51 23.25 -7.78
N GLN A 114 -12.37 24.50 -7.33
CA GLN A 114 -11.08 25.07 -6.95
C GLN A 114 -10.45 24.28 -5.80
N THR A 115 -11.21 23.98 -4.74
CA THR A 115 -10.72 23.15 -3.62
C THR A 115 -10.33 21.75 -4.09
N SER A 116 -11.10 21.14 -4.98
CA SER A 116 -10.78 19.82 -5.55
C SER A 116 -9.49 19.85 -6.39
N LEU A 117 -9.28 20.88 -7.21
CA LEU A 117 -8.07 21.04 -8.01
C LEU A 117 -6.84 21.27 -7.14
N GLN A 118 -6.93 22.15 -6.14
CA GLN A 118 -5.84 22.39 -5.19
C GLN A 118 -5.46 21.11 -4.47
N ALA A 119 -6.46 20.36 -3.98
CA ALA A 119 -6.27 19.07 -3.37
C ALA A 119 -5.50 18.12 -4.32
N ARG A 120 -5.93 17.96 -5.58
CA ARG A 120 -5.24 17.10 -6.56
C ARG A 120 -3.79 17.52 -6.80
N MET A 121 -3.52 18.83 -6.86
CA MET A 121 -2.16 19.35 -6.99
C MET A 121 -1.29 19.00 -5.79
N ASP A 122 -1.81 19.15 -4.57
CA ASP A 122 -1.08 18.79 -3.34
C ASP A 122 -0.76 17.29 -3.29
N ALA A 123 -1.72 16.44 -3.70
CA ALA A 123 -1.52 15.00 -3.78
C ALA A 123 -0.47 14.61 -4.83
N ALA A 124 -0.52 15.23 -6.01
CA ALA A 124 0.49 15.04 -7.05
C ALA A 124 1.88 15.50 -6.57
N GLY A 125 1.97 16.60 -5.82
CA GLY A 125 3.21 17.06 -5.20
C GLY A 125 3.81 16.03 -4.25
N ARG A 126 2.99 15.43 -3.37
CA ARG A 126 3.43 14.36 -2.46
C ARG A 126 3.91 13.12 -3.18
N ILE A 127 3.18 12.68 -4.22
CA ILE A 127 3.59 11.55 -5.06
C ILE A 127 4.91 11.84 -5.75
N ASN A 128 5.10 13.06 -6.26
CA ASN A 128 6.37 13.46 -6.88
C ASN A 128 7.53 13.44 -5.87
N SER A 129 7.32 13.93 -4.65
CA SER A 129 8.33 13.82 -3.58
C SER A 129 8.67 12.37 -3.22
N LEU A 130 7.69 11.45 -3.25
CA LEU A 130 7.94 10.03 -3.08
C LEU A 130 8.80 9.47 -4.23
N ILE A 131 8.46 9.80 -5.47
CA ILE A 131 9.24 9.37 -6.66
C ILE A 131 10.69 9.85 -6.56
N GLU A 132 10.91 11.11 -6.18
CA GLU A 132 12.24 11.67 -5.98
C GLU A 132 13.01 10.96 -4.85
N ALA A 133 12.34 10.67 -3.73
CA ALA A 133 12.93 9.93 -2.61
C ALA A 133 13.29 8.49 -3.00
N GLN A 134 12.44 7.79 -3.75
CA GLN A 134 12.72 6.45 -4.27
C GLN A 134 13.88 6.45 -5.27
N ALA A 135 13.97 7.47 -6.14
CA ALA A 135 15.11 7.62 -7.03
C ALA A 135 16.43 7.84 -6.26
N ALA A 136 16.39 8.61 -5.17
CA ALA A 136 17.52 8.79 -4.26
C ALA A 136 17.91 7.49 -3.54
N GLU A 137 16.92 6.68 -3.11
CA GLU A 137 17.14 5.36 -2.53
C GLU A 137 17.88 4.43 -3.49
N VAL A 138 17.42 4.32 -4.74
CA VAL A 138 18.07 3.51 -5.78
C VAL A 138 19.50 3.99 -6.04
N THR A 139 19.70 5.30 -6.12
CA THR A 139 21.03 5.90 -6.30
C THR A 139 21.97 5.57 -5.14
N ALA A 140 21.48 5.66 -3.90
CA ALA A 140 22.25 5.32 -2.71
C ALA A 140 22.56 3.81 -2.64
N GLN A 141 21.63 2.95 -3.07
CA GLN A 141 21.85 1.51 -3.18
C GLN A 141 22.99 1.18 -4.16
N GLN A 142 22.99 1.81 -5.33
CA GLN A 142 24.06 1.66 -6.32
C GLN A 142 25.41 2.17 -5.78
N LEU A 143 25.40 3.27 -5.02
CA LEU A 143 26.61 3.78 -4.38
C LEU A 143 27.17 2.79 -3.36
N VAL A 144 26.33 2.16 -2.53
CA VAL A 144 26.75 1.10 -1.60
C VAL A 144 27.42 -0.04 -2.36
N ALA A 145 26.80 -0.54 -3.44
CA ALA A 145 27.35 -1.63 -4.24
C ALA A 145 28.72 -1.26 -4.86
N SER A 146 28.84 -0.03 -5.38
CA SER A 146 30.09 0.50 -5.93
C SER A 146 31.20 0.59 -4.87
N ARG A 147 30.91 1.16 -3.69
CA ARG A 147 31.88 1.26 -2.58
C ARG A 147 32.27 -0.12 -2.04
N GLN A 148 31.32 -1.05 -1.94
CA GLN A 148 31.58 -2.43 -1.51
C GLN A 148 32.58 -3.11 -2.47
N THR A 149 32.43 -2.91 -3.77
CA THR A 149 33.35 -3.44 -4.79
C THR A 149 34.77 -2.87 -4.62
N LEU A 150 34.89 -1.56 -4.42
CA LEU A 150 36.18 -0.90 -4.18
C LEU A 150 36.84 -1.38 -2.87
N ALA A 151 36.06 -1.58 -1.81
CA ALA A 151 36.55 -2.11 -0.54
C ALA A 151 37.12 -3.53 -0.71
N VAL A 152 36.40 -4.43 -1.40
CA VAL A 152 36.88 -5.78 -1.69
C VAL A 152 38.21 -5.74 -2.47
N ALA A 153 38.31 -4.88 -3.50
CA ALA A 153 39.55 -4.72 -4.26
C ALA A 153 40.70 -4.17 -3.41
N ALA A 154 40.42 -3.20 -2.52
CA ALA A 154 41.43 -2.63 -1.61
C ALA A 154 41.91 -3.66 -0.57
N THR A 155 41.01 -4.46 0.01
CA THR A 155 41.34 -5.56 0.92
C THR A 155 42.20 -6.62 0.21
N GLN A 156 41.86 -6.99 -1.03
CA GLN A 156 42.67 -7.91 -1.82
C GLN A 156 44.07 -7.35 -2.09
N SER A 157 44.17 -6.07 -2.49
CA SER A 157 45.45 -5.39 -2.68
C SER A 157 46.29 -5.40 -1.40
N MET A 158 45.68 -5.15 -0.23
CA MET A 158 46.35 -5.26 1.06
C MET A 158 46.88 -6.69 1.33
N THR A 159 46.09 -7.73 1.04
CA THR A 159 46.51 -9.13 1.18
C THR A 159 47.72 -9.43 0.29
N GLU A 160 47.70 -9.01 -0.98
CA GLU A 160 48.84 -9.15 -1.90
C GLU A 160 50.08 -8.42 -1.37
N GLY A 161 49.92 -7.23 -0.80
CA GLY A 161 51.00 -6.47 -0.16
C GLY A 161 51.61 -7.23 1.02
N LYS A 162 50.80 -7.92 1.82
CA LYS A 162 51.28 -8.75 2.94
C LYS A 162 52.12 -9.92 2.43
N THR A 163 51.65 -10.62 1.41
CA THR A 163 52.40 -11.71 0.77
C THR A 163 53.71 -11.21 0.16
N LEU A 164 53.72 -10.02 -0.43
CA LEU A 164 54.95 -9.41 -0.95
C LEU A 164 55.97 -9.15 0.16
N VAL A 165 55.55 -8.57 1.30
CA VAL A 165 56.44 -8.35 2.45
C VAL A 165 57.00 -9.66 2.98
N GLU A 166 56.17 -10.71 3.11
CA GLU A 166 56.62 -12.05 3.52
C GLU A 166 57.69 -12.60 2.56
N SER A 167 57.50 -12.43 1.25
CA SER A 167 58.49 -12.87 0.24
C SER A 167 59.80 -12.07 0.30
N MET A 168 59.73 -10.75 0.55
CA MET A 168 60.93 -9.90 0.66
C MET A 168 61.70 -10.19 1.95
N GLU A 169 61.02 -10.51 3.05
CA GLU A 169 61.67 -10.93 4.30
C GLU A 169 62.44 -12.24 4.11
N GLN A 170 61.84 -13.22 3.42
CA GLN A 170 62.52 -14.48 3.08
C GLN A 170 63.76 -14.25 2.22
N ALA A 171 63.66 -13.39 1.19
CA ALA A 171 64.80 -13.04 0.35
C ALA A 171 65.92 -12.34 1.13
N ARG A 172 65.57 -11.44 2.06
CA ARG A 172 66.54 -10.78 2.95
C ARG A 172 67.22 -11.79 3.88
N GLN A 173 66.46 -12.73 4.42
CA GLN A 173 67.00 -13.78 5.29
C GLN A 173 67.98 -14.68 4.54
N GLN A 174 67.64 -15.09 3.31
CA GLN A 174 68.54 -15.86 2.45
C GLN A 174 69.82 -15.08 2.07
N ALA A 175 69.71 -13.78 1.81
CA ALA A 175 70.86 -12.91 1.57
C ALA A 175 71.75 -12.80 2.82
N ALA A 176 71.16 -12.71 4.00
CA ALA A 176 71.89 -12.66 5.27
C ALA A 176 72.66 -13.96 5.53
N GLU A 177 72.03 -15.12 5.29
CA GLU A 177 72.67 -16.43 5.39
C GLU A 177 73.84 -16.56 4.39
N THR A 178 73.64 -16.11 3.15
CA THR A 178 74.68 -16.10 2.11
C THR A 178 75.87 -15.23 2.51
N ARG A 179 75.60 -14.05 3.08
CA ARG A 179 76.63 -13.15 3.61
C ARG A 179 77.40 -13.79 4.77
N THR A 180 76.71 -14.45 5.71
CA THR A 180 77.36 -15.17 6.81
C THR A 180 78.29 -16.27 6.29
N ALA A 181 77.86 -17.03 5.28
CA ALA A 181 78.68 -18.06 4.64
C ALA A 181 79.89 -17.45 3.90
N ALA A 182 79.69 -16.35 3.17
CA ALA A 182 80.75 -15.64 2.47
C ALA A 182 81.81 -15.06 3.43
N ALA A 183 81.38 -14.49 4.56
CA ALA A 183 82.27 -13.97 5.61
C ALA A 183 83.15 -15.07 6.22
N ALA A 184 82.56 -16.25 6.46
CA ALA A 184 83.31 -17.41 6.94
C ALA A 184 84.34 -17.89 5.90
N ALA A 185 83.94 -17.98 4.63
CA ALA A 185 84.81 -18.38 3.53
C ALA A 185 85.96 -17.40 3.30
N GLU A 186 85.70 -16.09 3.32
CA GLU A 186 86.71 -15.04 3.22
C GLU A 186 87.72 -15.14 4.36
N LYS A 187 87.26 -15.26 5.60
CA LYS A 187 88.14 -15.41 6.76
C LYS A 187 89.06 -16.62 6.63
N THR A 188 88.52 -17.77 6.20
CA THR A 188 89.33 -18.99 5.99
C THR A 188 90.30 -18.82 4.82
N ALA A 189 89.87 -18.26 3.69
CA ALA A 189 90.73 -18.06 2.53
C ALA A 189 91.86 -17.07 2.82
N ALA A 190 91.59 -15.98 3.53
CA ALA A 190 92.57 -15.00 3.98
C ALA A 190 93.60 -15.63 4.93
N ALA A 191 93.16 -16.45 5.90
CA ALA A 191 94.06 -17.17 6.79
C ALA A 191 94.99 -18.14 6.04
N ASN A 192 94.44 -18.91 5.09
CA ASN A 192 95.21 -19.84 4.26
C ASN A 192 96.21 -19.10 3.36
N ALA A 193 95.81 -17.98 2.76
CA ALA A 193 96.70 -17.13 1.95
C ALA A 193 97.85 -16.55 2.78
N ALA A 194 97.55 -16.04 3.99
CA ALA A 194 98.57 -15.54 4.90
C ALA A 194 99.56 -16.64 5.33
N GLN A 195 99.07 -17.84 5.60
CA GLN A 195 99.92 -18.99 5.94
C GLN A 195 100.80 -19.42 4.77
N ALA A 196 100.25 -19.51 3.55
CA ALA A 196 101.00 -19.88 2.35
C ALA A 196 102.06 -18.83 2.00
N ALA A 197 101.74 -17.53 2.10
CA ALA A 197 102.69 -16.45 1.92
C ALA A 197 103.83 -16.52 2.94
N ARG A 198 103.53 -16.79 4.22
CA ARG A 198 104.54 -16.96 5.27
C ARG A 198 105.49 -18.12 4.98
N LEU A 199 104.95 -19.27 4.56
CA LEU A 199 105.74 -20.44 4.16
C LEU A 199 106.65 -20.14 2.97
N GLN A 200 106.14 -19.43 1.96
CA GLN A 200 106.93 -18.99 0.81
C GLN A 200 108.08 -18.07 1.24
N THR A 201 107.81 -17.07 2.08
CA THR A 201 108.84 -16.15 2.60
C THR A 201 109.92 -16.91 3.35
N LEU A 202 109.56 -17.82 4.27
CA LEU A 202 110.52 -18.62 5.02
C LEU A 202 111.37 -19.54 4.11
N LEU A 203 110.77 -20.16 3.10
CA LEU A 203 111.50 -20.98 2.13
C LEU A 203 112.41 -20.14 1.24
N LYS A 204 112.01 -18.92 0.89
CA LYS A 204 112.84 -17.98 0.14
C LYS A 204 114.06 -17.56 0.95
N GLU A 205 113.85 -17.13 2.20
CA GLU A 205 114.93 -16.79 3.15
C GLU A 205 115.89 -17.97 3.36
N ALA A 206 115.36 -19.19 3.51
CA ALA A 206 116.18 -20.41 3.63
C ALA A 206 117.00 -20.70 2.35
N THR A 207 116.41 -20.47 1.17
CA THR A 207 117.09 -20.68 -0.12
C THR A 207 118.18 -19.65 -0.36
N GLU A 208 117.92 -18.37 -0.03
CA GLU A 208 118.91 -17.28 -0.10
C GLU A 208 120.07 -17.49 0.89
N SER A 209 119.76 -17.91 2.12
CA SER A 209 120.75 -18.24 3.15
C SER A 209 121.64 -19.42 2.74
N LEU A 210 121.04 -20.46 2.13
CA LEU A 210 121.77 -21.63 1.62
C LEU A 210 122.67 -21.24 0.43
N ALA A 211 122.20 -20.37 -0.46
CA ALA A 211 122.99 -19.86 -1.58
C ALA A 211 124.22 -19.05 -1.10
N GLN A 212 124.05 -18.22 -0.07
CA GLN A 212 125.16 -17.49 0.56
C GLN A 212 126.18 -18.45 1.22
N ALA A 213 125.71 -19.51 1.88
CA ALA A 213 126.57 -20.53 2.48
C ALA A 213 127.38 -21.31 1.41
N ALA A 214 126.74 -21.69 0.30
CA ALA A 214 127.39 -22.38 -0.82
C ALA A 214 128.46 -21.51 -1.51
N ALA A 215 128.23 -20.20 -1.63
CA ALA A 215 129.20 -19.24 -2.19
C ALA A 215 130.44 -19.06 -1.30
N SER A 216 130.33 -19.33 0.01
CA SER A 216 131.39 -19.14 1.00
C SER A 216 132.26 -20.40 1.21
N SER A 217 131.81 -21.59 0.79
CA SER A 217 132.56 -22.85 0.88
C SER A 217 132.08 -23.89 -0.16
N PRO A 218 132.79 -24.05 -1.30
CA PRO A 218 132.29 -24.79 -2.48
C PRO A 218 132.07 -26.31 -2.31
N ASN A 219 132.46 -26.93 -1.19
CA ASN A 219 132.42 -28.40 -1.00
C ASN A 219 131.58 -28.87 0.20
N VAL A 220 130.81 -27.99 0.85
CA VAL A 220 130.11 -28.30 2.12
C VAL A 220 128.60 -28.55 1.94
N VAL A 221 128.00 -28.08 0.84
CA VAL A 221 126.55 -28.20 0.59
C VAL A 221 126.29 -29.14 -0.59
N PRO A 222 125.56 -30.26 -0.43
CA PRO A 222 125.22 -31.15 -1.53
C PRO A 222 124.23 -30.50 -2.51
N ASP A 223 124.48 -30.58 -3.83
CA ASP A 223 123.59 -30.07 -4.89
C ASP A 223 122.15 -30.60 -4.81
N THR A 224 121.98 -31.79 -4.24
CA THR A 224 120.68 -32.42 -3.98
C THR A 224 119.83 -31.63 -2.99
N VAL A 225 120.44 -31.00 -1.98
CA VAL A 225 119.74 -30.17 -0.98
C VAL A 225 119.31 -28.85 -1.60
N THR A 226 120.18 -28.22 -2.38
CA THR A 226 119.90 -26.97 -3.11
C THR A 226 118.74 -27.16 -4.11
N SER A 227 118.79 -28.24 -4.88
CA SER A 227 117.75 -28.57 -5.87
C SER A 227 116.41 -28.94 -5.22
N ALA A 228 116.43 -29.66 -4.10
CA ALA A 228 115.23 -30.01 -3.34
C ALA A 228 114.57 -28.78 -2.70
N LEU A 229 115.37 -27.86 -2.15
CA LEU A 229 114.87 -26.62 -1.55
C LEU A 229 114.28 -25.69 -2.62
N GLN A 230 114.94 -25.56 -3.78
CA GLN A 230 114.42 -24.80 -4.92
C GLN A 230 113.10 -25.38 -5.45
N THR A 231 112.97 -26.70 -5.53
CA THR A 231 111.73 -27.37 -5.92
C THR A 231 110.60 -27.05 -4.93
N ARG A 232 110.89 -27.09 -3.61
CA ARG A 232 109.93 -26.72 -2.57
C ARG A 232 109.55 -25.24 -2.61
N LEU A 233 110.49 -24.34 -2.90
CA LEU A 233 110.23 -22.91 -3.07
C LEU A 233 109.31 -22.65 -4.28
N ASN A 234 109.55 -23.33 -5.41
CA ASN A 234 108.70 -23.21 -6.59
C ASN A 234 107.27 -23.72 -6.31
N ALA A 235 107.12 -24.86 -5.62
CA ALA A 235 105.82 -25.39 -5.20
C ALA A 235 105.10 -24.47 -4.20
N ALA A 236 105.83 -23.92 -3.23
CA ALA A 236 105.30 -22.95 -2.27
C ALA A 236 104.87 -21.65 -2.95
N THR A 237 105.62 -21.18 -3.97
CA THR A 237 105.27 -20.00 -4.77
C THR A 237 103.97 -20.22 -5.55
N GLY A 238 103.81 -21.38 -6.22
CA GLY A 238 102.56 -21.74 -6.89
C GLY A 238 101.38 -21.86 -5.93
N THR A 239 101.60 -22.45 -4.76
CA THR A 239 100.58 -22.58 -3.70
C THR A 239 100.18 -21.21 -3.15
N ALA A 240 101.14 -20.32 -2.85
CA ALA A 240 100.89 -18.97 -2.38
C ALA A 240 100.10 -18.14 -3.40
N SER A 241 100.46 -18.21 -4.69
CA SER A 241 99.70 -17.55 -5.76
C SER A 241 98.26 -18.07 -5.85
N THR A 242 98.06 -19.39 -5.77
CA THR A 242 96.72 -20.00 -5.81
C THR A 242 95.87 -19.59 -4.62
N MET A 243 96.43 -19.61 -3.41
CA MET A 243 95.73 -19.19 -2.19
C MET A 243 95.43 -17.69 -2.19
N ALA A 244 96.32 -16.85 -2.71
CA ALA A 244 96.09 -15.42 -2.87
C ALA A 244 94.93 -15.14 -3.85
N SER A 245 94.88 -15.83 -4.99
CA SER A 245 93.75 -15.74 -5.92
C SER A 245 92.44 -16.23 -5.28
N ALA A 246 92.49 -17.32 -4.51
CA ALA A 246 91.31 -17.82 -3.80
C ALA A 246 90.80 -16.83 -2.74
N ALA A 247 91.70 -16.15 -2.02
CA ALA A 247 91.34 -15.08 -1.08
C ALA A 247 90.71 -13.88 -1.78
N ALA A 248 91.27 -13.44 -2.92
CA ALA A 248 90.69 -12.34 -3.70
C ALA A 248 89.27 -12.66 -4.19
N VAL A 249 89.03 -13.88 -4.70
CA VAL A 249 87.69 -14.35 -5.10
C VAL A 249 86.74 -14.39 -3.90
N ALA A 250 87.21 -14.80 -2.72
CA ALA A 250 86.38 -14.82 -1.52
C ALA A 250 85.98 -13.42 -1.05
N THR A 251 86.90 -12.45 -1.11
CA THR A 251 86.60 -11.02 -0.83
C THR A 251 85.60 -10.45 -1.83
N GLU A 252 85.72 -10.75 -3.12
CA GLU A 252 84.74 -10.31 -4.14
C GLU A 252 83.34 -10.91 -3.86
N LYS A 253 83.28 -12.20 -3.53
CA LYS A 253 82.02 -12.86 -3.13
C LYS A 253 81.42 -12.26 -1.87
N MET A 254 82.23 -11.87 -0.89
CA MET A 254 81.76 -11.20 0.32
C MET A 254 81.17 -9.82 -0.01
N ALA A 255 81.87 -9.02 -0.82
CA ALA A 255 81.37 -7.72 -1.27
C ALA A 255 80.05 -7.84 -2.06
N ALA A 256 79.94 -8.86 -2.92
CA ALA A 256 78.70 -9.16 -3.64
C ALA A 256 77.56 -9.57 -2.69
N ALA A 257 77.86 -10.36 -1.65
CA ALA A 257 76.87 -10.76 -0.65
C ALA A 257 76.40 -9.60 0.23
N ASP A 258 77.31 -8.68 0.61
CA ASP A 258 76.96 -7.44 1.31
C ASP A 258 76.04 -6.55 0.46
N ALA A 259 76.36 -6.38 -0.83
CA ALA A 259 75.52 -5.62 -1.76
C ALA A 259 74.13 -6.26 -1.95
N ALA A 260 74.07 -7.60 -2.04
CA ALA A 260 72.81 -8.33 -2.14
C ALA A 260 71.95 -8.17 -0.88
N LEU A 261 72.55 -8.22 0.32
CA LEU A 261 71.84 -8.01 1.58
C LEU A 261 71.31 -6.58 1.70
N LEU A 262 72.10 -5.58 1.30
CA LEU A 262 71.65 -4.19 1.27
C LEU A 262 70.44 -4.02 0.35
N GLN A 263 70.53 -4.53 -0.89
CA GLN A 263 69.44 -4.45 -1.86
C GLN A 263 68.18 -5.17 -1.37
N ALA A 264 68.32 -6.35 -0.75
CA ALA A 264 67.18 -7.07 -0.18
C ALA A 264 66.53 -6.30 0.98
N THR A 265 67.33 -5.61 1.80
CA THR A 265 66.85 -4.77 2.90
C THR A 265 66.08 -3.56 2.38
N GLU A 266 66.59 -2.87 1.36
CA GLU A 266 65.91 -1.73 0.72
C GLU A 266 64.57 -2.16 0.08
N LYS A 267 64.55 -3.31 -0.62
CA LYS A 267 63.32 -3.87 -1.20
C LYS A 267 62.28 -4.21 -0.14
N LEU A 268 62.70 -4.78 1.00
CA LEU A 268 61.81 -5.05 2.13
C LEU A 268 61.21 -3.75 2.69
N GLN A 269 62.03 -2.71 2.91
CA GLN A 269 61.55 -1.42 3.39
C GLN A 269 60.54 -0.79 2.42
N ALA A 270 60.81 -0.85 1.12
CA ALA A 270 59.88 -0.37 0.09
C ALA A 270 58.55 -1.15 0.10
N ALA A 271 58.61 -2.49 0.25
CA ALA A 271 57.42 -3.32 0.35
C ALA A 271 56.60 -3.03 1.62
N GLN A 272 57.25 -2.76 2.75
CA GLN A 272 56.59 -2.38 4.01
C GLN A 272 55.89 -1.01 3.91
N ALA A 273 56.53 -0.03 3.26
CA ALA A 273 55.93 1.27 3.01
C ALA A 273 54.69 1.16 2.10
N GLU A 274 54.78 0.35 1.04
CA GLU A 274 53.66 0.07 0.15
C GLU A 274 52.52 -0.69 0.86
N LEU A 275 52.83 -1.66 1.74
CA LEU A 275 51.82 -2.33 2.56
C LEU A 275 51.06 -1.32 3.45
N THR A 276 51.77 -0.39 4.07
CA THR A 276 51.16 0.66 4.90
C THR A 276 50.20 1.52 4.07
N ARG A 277 50.60 1.91 2.85
CA ARG A 277 49.74 2.66 1.92
C ARG A 277 48.47 1.87 1.56
N ARG A 278 48.60 0.57 1.28
CA ARG A 278 47.47 -0.32 0.95
C ARG A 278 46.55 -0.53 2.15
N GLN A 279 47.08 -0.66 3.37
CA GLN A 279 46.28 -0.74 4.59
C GLN A 279 45.44 0.52 4.80
N THR A 280 46.03 1.71 4.63
CA THR A 280 45.29 2.97 4.71
C THR A 280 44.19 3.04 3.64
N ALA A 281 44.47 2.64 2.40
CA ALA A 281 43.48 2.61 1.34
C ALA A 281 42.32 1.65 1.63
N ALA A 282 42.60 0.46 2.19
CA ALA A 282 41.57 -0.48 2.61
C ALA A 282 40.70 0.09 3.73
N ALA A 283 41.31 0.71 4.75
CA ALA A 283 40.57 1.35 5.84
C ALA A 283 39.68 2.51 5.35
N THR A 284 40.19 3.34 4.42
CA THR A 284 39.39 4.39 3.79
C THR A 284 38.22 3.81 2.98
N ALA A 285 38.45 2.75 2.21
CA ALA A 285 37.40 2.11 1.44
C ALA A 285 36.30 1.52 2.34
N GLU A 286 36.66 0.88 3.46
CA GLU A 286 35.69 0.39 4.45
C GLU A 286 34.88 1.53 5.11
N ALA A 287 35.54 2.66 5.42
CA ALA A 287 34.85 3.85 5.91
C ALA A 287 33.86 4.41 4.88
N ASP A 288 34.24 4.44 3.60
CA ASP A 288 33.35 4.84 2.49
C ASP A 288 32.13 3.92 2.36
N VAL A 289 32.28 2.60 2.52
CA VAL A 289 31.13 1.68 2.55
C VAL A 289 30.18 2.03 3.70
N THR A 290 30.74 2.30 4.87
CA THR A 290 29.94 2.66 6.05
C THR A 290 29.17 3.95 5.83
N ALA A 291 29.82 4.99 5.28
CA ALA A 291 29.18 6.25 4.93
C ALA A 291 28.08 6.05 3.86
N ALA A 292 28.34 5.26 2.82
CA ALA A 292 27.36 4.95 1.79
C ALA A 292 26.13 4.22 2.36
N ARG A 293 26.32 3.29 3.30
CA ARG A 293 25.21 2.60 3.99
C ARG A 293 24.38 3.54 4.84
N GLN A 294 25.01 4.50 5.52
CA GLN A 294 24.28 5.53 6.26
C GLN A 294 23.41 6.38 5.32
N GLN A 295 23.97 6.81 4.17
CA GLN A 295 23.22 7.55 3.15
C GLN A 295 22.04 6.74 2.61
N PHE A 296 22.25 5.44 2.34
CA PHE A 296 21.17 4.54 1.93
C PHE A 296 20.06 4.45 2.98
N ASN A 297 20.40 4.24 4.26
CA ASN A 297 19.41 4.19 5.34
C ASN A 297 18.65 5.51 5.51
N THR A 298 19.31 6.66 5.31
CA THR A 298 18.65 7.97 5.28
C THR A 298 17.68 8.09 4.12
N ALA A 299 18.06 7.62 2.92
CA ALA A 299 17.21 7.65 1.74
C ALA A 299 15.97 6.74 1.89
N VAL A 300 16.15 5.52 2.41
CA VAL A 300 15.04 4.59 2.74
C VAL A 300 14.07 5.24 3.73
N THR A 301 14.59 5.85 4.80
CA THR A 301 13.74 6.55 5.77
C THR A 301 12.98 7.70 5.11
N ALA A 302 13.65 8.50 4.26
CA ALA A 302 13.02 9.61 3.56
C ALA A 302 11.91 9.14 2.62
N ALA A 303 12.12 8.04 1.88
CA ALA A 303 11.09 7.45 1.02
C ALA A 303 9.89 6.94 1.83
N ALA A 304 10.13 6.25 2.96
CA ALA A 304 9.07 5.80 3.85
C ALA A 304 8.26 6.98 4.43
N THR A 305 8.93 8.02 4.90
CA THR A 305 8.27 9.23 5.42
C THR A 305 7.49 9.97 4.33
N ALA A 306 8.00 10.01 3.09
CA ALA A 306 7.27 10.60 1.97
C ALA A 306 6.01 9.78 1.59
N ALA A 307 6.08 8.46 1.73
CA ALA A 307 4.96 7.55 1.43
C ALA A 307 3.85 7.59 2.49
N GLU A 308 4.22 7.68 3.77
CA GLU A 308 3.31 7.54 4.92
C GLU A 308 1.98 8.31 4.82
N PRO A 309 1.94 9.61 4.47
CA PRO A 309 0.68 10.36 4.45
C PRO A 309 -0.18 10.09 3.21
N ILE A 310 0.37 9.50 2.15
CA ILE A 310 -0.31 9.40 0.84
C ILE A 310 -1.60 8.55 0.93
N PRO A 311 -1.61 7.33 1.50
CA PRO A 311 -2.82 6.52 1.55
C PRO A 311 -3.94 7.20 2.34
N ALA A 312 -3.63 7.79 3.49
CA ALA A 312 -4.62 8.47 4.33
C ALA A 312 -5.20 9.72 3.63
N ASP A 313 -4.36 10.51 2.95
CA ASP A 313 -4.80 11.68 2.20
C ASP A 313 -5.68 11.31 1.01
N LEU A 314 -5.30 10.28 0.24
CA LEU A 314 -6.10 9.78 -0.88
C LEU A 314 -7.42 9.16 -0.39
N ALA A 315 -7.40 8.45 0.74
CA ALA A 315 -8.60 7.87 1.33
C ALA A 315 -9.58 8.92 1.86
N ALA A 316 -9.08 9.97 2.53
CA ALA A 316 -9.90 11.11 2.97
C ALA A 316 -10.62 11.83 1.82
N ARG A 317 -10.14 11.64 0.59
CA ARG A 317 -10.65 12.26 -0.64
C ARG A 317 -11.41 11.28 -1.53
N PHE A 318 -11.69 10.07 -1.05
CA PHE A 318 -12.34 8.98 -1.79
C PHE A 318 -11.62 8.60 -3.10
N ALA A 319 -10.32 8.92 -3.21
CA ALA A 319 -9.49 8.54 -4.35
C ALA A 319 -8.88 7.14 -4.18
N LEU A 320 -8.76 6.68 -2.93
CA LEU A 320 -8.29 5.35 -2.56
C LEU A 320 -9.28 4.75 -1.55
N ALA A 321 -9.67 3.50 -1.71
CA ALA A 321 -10.41 2.81 -0.66
C ALA A 321 -9.45 2.47 0.48
N PRO A 322 -9.67 2.94 1.72
CA PRO A 322 -8.79 2.59 2.83
C PRO A 322 -8.94 1.10 3.15
N LEU A 323 -7.81 0.45 3.46
CA LEU A 323 -7.81 -0.91 3.98
C LEU A 323 -8.49 -0.90 5.35
N LYS A 324 -9.68 -1.51 5.42
CA LYS A 324 -10.55 -1.57 6.59
C LYS A 324 -10.84 -3.04 6.89
N PRO A 325 -10.60 -3.50 8.13
CA PRO A 325 -10.96 -4.86 8.51
C PRO A 325 -12.48 -5.02 8.44
N LEU A 326 -12.93 -6.18 7.96
CA LEU A 326 -14.34 -6.55 8.00
C LEU A 326 -14.77 -6.77 9.46
N SER A 327 -15.97 -6.32 9.83
CA SER A 327 -16.55 -6.73 11.12
C SER A 327 -16.70 -8.27 11.17
N PRO A 328 -16.76 -8.89 12.35
CA PRO A 328 -16.97 -10.33 12.46
C PRO A 328 -18.21 -10.82 11.70
N GLU A 329 -19.30 -10.04 11.72
CA GLU A 329 -20.51 -10.33 10.95
C GLU A 329 -20.26 -10.21 9.46
N GLN A 330 -19.63 -9.12 9.01
CA GLN A 330 -19.29 -8.91 7.61
C GLN A 330 -18.40 -10.04 7.07
N LEU A 331 -17.37 -10.43 7.82
CA LEU A 331 -16.48 -11.53 7.47
C LEU A 331 -17.26 -12.86 7.34
N CYS A 332 -18.16 -13.16 8.28
CA CYS A 332 -18.99 -14.38 8.22
C CYS A 332 -19.90 -14.39 6.99
N TRP A 333 -20.56 -13.27 6.68
CA TRP A 333 -21.39 -13.14 5.49
C TRP A 333 -20.58 -13.25 4.19
N THR A 334 -19.37 -12.67 4.16
CA THR A 334 -18.45 -12.84 3.03
C THR A 334 -18.08 -14.31 2.85
N VAL A 335 -17.74 -15.04 3.93
CA VAL A 335 -17.49 -16.50 3.87
C VAL A 335 -18.69 -17.23 3.28
N PHE A 336 -19.92 -16.93 3.71
CA PHE A 336 -21.10 -17.58 3.13
C PHE A 336 -21.28 -17.31 1.65
N ARG A 337 -20.95 -16.10 1.20
CA ARG A 337 -21.08 -15.70 -0.19
C ARG A 337 -20.04 -16.40 -1.06
N VAL A 338 -18.75 -16.33 -0.70
CA VAL A 338 -17.67 -16.89 -1.52
C VAL A 338 -17.65 -18.43 -1.52
N THR A 339 -18.17 -19.05 -0.46
CA THR A 339 -18.35 -20.51 -0.39
C THR A 339 -19.69 -20.99 -0.96
N THR A 340 -20.51 -20.07 -1.52
CA THR A 340 -21.87 -20.32 -2.04
C THR A 340 -22.84 -20.95 -1.04
N VAL A 341 -22.53 -20.90 0.26
CA VAL A 341 -23.46 -21.35 1.31
C VAL A 341 -24.72 -20.51 1.24
N TYR A 342 -24.59 -19.18 1.11
CA TYR A 342 -25.74 -18.29 0.97
C TYR A 342 -26.62 -18.68 -0.21
N ASP A 343 -26.03 -18.86 -1.40
CA ASP A 343 -26.77 -19.17 -2.62
C ASP A 343 -27.48 -20.52 -2.56
N ARG A 344 -26.88 -21.53 -1.92
CA ARG A 344 -27.52 -22.84 -1.68
C ARG A 344 -28.74 -22.72 -0.77
N TYR A 345 -28.68 -21.90 0.27
CA TYR A 345 -29.82 -21.66 1.15
C TYR A 345 -30.92 -20.87 0.43
N VAL A 346 -30.56 -19.86 -0.35
CA VAL A 346 -31.52 -19.12 -1.19
C VAL A 346 -32.23 -20.06 -2.16
N ALA A 347 -31.50 -20.92 -2.88
CA ALA A 347 -32.10 -21.87 -3.82
C ALA A 347 -33.03 -22.88 -3.12
N ALA A 348 -32.67 -23.34 -1.92
CA ALA A 348 -33.52 -24.23 -1.13
C ALA A 348 -34.81 -23.53 -0.67
N GLU A 349 -34.69 -22.30 -0.14
CA GLU A 349 -35.85 -21.51 0.30
C GLU A 349 -36.72 -21.06 -0.88
N GLU A 350 -36.14 -20.81 -2.05
CA GLU A 350 -36.88 -20.52 -3.28
C GLU A 350 -37.69 -21.74 -3.72
N ALA A 351 -37.12 -22.94 -3.66
CA ALA A 351 -37.82 -24.18 -3.96
C ALA A 351 -38.98 -24.42 -2.97
N GLU A 352 -38.77 -24.18 -1.67
CA GLU A 352 -39.81 -24.29 -0.66
C GLU A 352 -40.89 -23.21 -0.80
N LEU A 353 -40.52 -21.96 -1.09
CA LEU A 353 -41.45 -20.86 -1.34
C LEU A 353 -42.26 -21.12 -2.61
N SER A 354 -41.68 -21.73 -3.63
CA SER A 354 -42.38 -22.10 -4.86
C SER A 354 -43.37 -23.25 -4.66
N LYS A 355 -43.14 -24.13 -3.69
CA LYS A 355 -44.10 -25.18 -3.29
C LYS A 355 -45.24 -24.63 -2.43
N THR A 356 -44.92 -23.73 -1.50
CA THR A 356 -45.87 -23.21 -0.50
C THR A 356 -46.69 -22.02 -1.02
N GLU A 357 -46.07 -21.16 -1.81
CA GLU A 357 -46.64 -19.94 -2.41
C GLU A 357 -46.23 -19.86 -3.90
N PRO A 358 -46.84 -20.68 -4.78
CA PRO A 358 -46.50 -20.69 -6.19
C PRO A 358 -46.89 -19.36 -6.87
N LEU A 359 -45.98 -18.85 -7.71
CA LEU A 359 -46.21 -17.66 -8.54
C LEU A 359 -47.20 -17.98 -9.67
N THR A 360 -48.25 -17.18 -9.80
CA THR A 360 -49.11 -17.18 -10.99
C THR A 360 -48.48 -16.35 -12.11
N GLU A 361 -48.82 -16.62 -13.38
CA GLU A 361 -48.30 -15.85 -14.53
C GLU A 361 -48.54 -14.34 -14.40
N GLN A 362 -49.66 -13.93 -13.76
CA GLN A 362 -49.96 -12.52 -13.51
C GLN A 362 -49.02 -11.89 -12.48
N LEU A 363 -48.66 -12.60 -11.41
CA LEU A 363 -47.73 -12.09 -10.40
C LEU A 363 -46.28 -12.06 -10.89
N GLN A 364 -45.91 -12.94 -11.84
CA GLN A 364 -44.59 -12.90 -12.47
C GLN A 364 -44.37 -11.65 -13.32
N GLN A 365 -45.45 -11.07 -13.86
CA GLN A 365 -45.41 -9.86 -14.67
C GLN A 365 -45.52 -8.57 -13.84
N ASP A 366 -45.79 -8.66 -12.54
CA ASP A 366 -45.86 -7.51 -11.63
C ASP A 366 -44.50 -7.24 -10.95
N PRO A 367 -43.84 -6.11 -11.26
CA PRO A 367 -42.56 -5.75 -10.64
C PRO A 367 -42.62 -5.60 -9.11
N ALA A 368 -43.76 -5.15 -8.57
CA ALA A 368 -43.92 -4.98 -7.12
C ALA A 368 -44.01 -6.33 -6.41
N ALA A 369 -44.76 -7.28 -6.99
CA ALA A 369 -44.85 -8.65 -6.47
C ALA A 369 -43.51 -9.39 -6.51
N MET A 370 -42.74 -9.24 -7.59
CA MET A 370 -41.41 -9.84 -7.70
C MET A 370 -40.41 -9.24 -6.71
N THR A 371 -40.48 -7.93 -6.47
CA THR A 371 -39.66 -7.27 -5.44
C THR A 371 -40.02 -7.77 -4.03
N ALA A 372 -41.31 -7.87 -3.71
CA ALA A 372 -41.75 -8.39 -2.42
C ALA A 372 -41.32 -9.84 -2.20
N ARG A 373 -41.39 -10.68 -3.25
CA ARG A 373 -40.92 -12.07 -3.20
C ARG A 373 -39.41 -12.16 -2.99
N ALA A 374 -38.63 -11.30 -3.65
CA ALA A 374 -37.18 -11.25 -3.46
C ALA A 374 -36.81 -10.88 -2.01
N VAL A 375 -37.49 -9.88 -1.42
CA VAL A 375 -37.30 -9.50 -0.02
C VAL A 375 -37.68 -10.64 0.94
N GLN A 376 -38.79 -11.35 0.66
CA GLN A 376 -39.20 -12.51 1.45
C GLN A 376 -38.17 -13.65 1.39
N LEU A 377 -37.61 -13.90 0.21
CA LEU A 377 -36.59 -14.92 -0.01
C LEU A 377 -35.29 -14.57 0.74
N GLU A 378 -34.84 -13.32 0.65
CA GLU A 378 -33.67 -12.82 1.38
C GLU A 378 -33.86 -12.95 2.90
N GLN A 379 -35.04 -12.57 3.41
CA GLN A 379 -35.38 -12.69 4.83
C GLN A 379 -35.37 -14.15 5.30
N ARG A 380 -35.93 -15.07 4.51
CA ARG A 380 -35.91 -16.51 4.82
C ARG A 380 -34.49 -17.07 4.85
N ALA A 381 -33.66 -16.72 3.87
CA ALA A 381 -32.27 -17.13 3.85
C ALA A 381 -31.48 -16.56 5.05
N TRP A 382 -31.72 -15.30 5.40
CA TRP A 382 -31.13 -14.66 6.58
C TRP A 382 -31.54 -15.38 7.87
N ASP A 383 -32.82 -15.73 8.03
CA ASP A 383 -33.33 -16.41 9.22
C ASP A 383 -32.71 -17.79 9.41
N LYS A 384 -32.37 -18.51 8.33
CA LYS A 384 -31.64 -19.79 8.39
C LYS A 384 -30.17 -19.62 8.74
N LEU A 385 -29.52 -18.59 8.21
CA LEU A 385 -28.07 -18.43 8.31
C LEU A 385 -27.64 -17.67 9.57
N LYS A 386 -28.47 -16.78 10.13
CA LYS A 386 -28.13 -15.95 11.30
C LYS A 386 -27.69 -16.75 12.52
N GLY A 387 -28.16 -17.99 12.67
CA GLY A 387 -27.76 -18.88 13.77
C GLY A 387 -26.26 -19.20 13.80
N ASN A 388 -25.60 -19.15 12.64
CA ASN A 388 -24.16 -19.39 12.51
C ASN A 388 -23.31 -18.15 12.84
N LEU A 389 -23.91 -16.96 12.93
CA LEU A 389 -23.19 -15.72 13.21
C LEU A 389 -22.64 -15.71 14.64
N GLY A 390 -23.39 -16.23 15.62
CA GLY A 390 -23.02 -16.14 17.03
C GLY A 390 -21.64 -16.75 17.35
N SER A 391 -21.34 -17.93 16.79
CA SER A 391 -20.03 -18.58 16.96
C SER A 391 -18.90 -17.81 16.27
N PHE A 392 -19.18 -17.20 15.12
CA PHE A 392 -18.18 -16.45 14.35
C PHE A 392 -17.89 -15.09 15.02
N VAL A 393 -18.94 -14.37 15.44
CA VAL A 393 -18.83 -13.10 16.17
C VAL A 393 -18.13 -13.28 17.51
N SER A 394 -18.42 -14.36 18.25
CA SER A 394 -17.74 -14.66 19.51
C SER A 394 -16.24 -14.95 19.35
N MET A 395 -15.80 -15.42 18.19
CA MET A 395 -14.39 -15.77 17.93
C MET A 395 -13.59 -14.61 17.35
N TYR A 396 -14.17 -13.85 16.41
CA TYR A 396 -13.50 -12.74 15.75
C TYR A 396 -13.81 -11.37 16.36
N GLY A 397 -14.83 -11.26 17.22
CA GLY A 397 -15.19 -10.04 17.92
C GLY A 397 -14.48 -9.89 19.26
N GLY A 398 -14.27 -8.63 19.68
CA GLY A 398 -13.65 -8.31 20.96
C GLY A 398 -14.48 -8.80 22.15
N ALA A 399 -13.83 -8.95 23.32
CA ALA A 399 -14.54 -9.26 24.55
C ALA A 399 -15.67 -8.24 24.82
N PRO A 400 -16.78 -8.62 25.45
CA PRO A 400 -17.88 -7.70 25.74
C PRO A 400 -17.37 -6.40 26.40
N GLY A 401 -17.65 -5.26 25.77
CA GLY A 401 -17.21 -3.93 26.24
C GLY A 401 -15.90 -3.40 25.65
N GLN A 402 -15.21 -4.15 24.78
CA GLN A 402 -14.03 -3.66 24.04
C GLN A 402 -14.43 -2.97 22.73
N PRO A 403 -13.77 -1.86 22.35
CA PRO A 403 -13.92 -1.27 21.02
C PRO A 403 -13.53 -2.28 19.93
N GLN A 404 -14.39 -2.46 18.92
CA GLN A 404 -14.10 -3.34 17.76
C GLN A 404 -13.39 -2.60 16.61
N THR A 405 -12.80 -1.43 16.87
CA THR A 405 -12.22 -0.57 15.84
C THR A 405 -10.83 -1.02 15.40
N ASP A 406 -10.09 -1.70 16.28
CA ASP A 406 -8.71 -2.09 16.03
C ASP A 406 -8.65 -3.55 15.58
N PHE A 407 -7.94 -3.81 14.48
CA PHE A 407 -7.69 -5.17 14.01
C PHE A 407 -6.77 -5.90 15.00
N TYR A 408 -7.15 -7.13 15.37
CA TYR A 408 -6.26 -8.05 16.07
C TYR A 408 -6.38 -9.46 15.50
N ALA A 409 -5.25 -10.15 15.41
CA ALA A 409 -5.15 -11.55 15.06
C ALA A 409 -4.75 -12.34 16.31
N SER A 410 -5.51 -13.37 16.69
CA SER A 410 -5.20 -14.23 17.82
C SER A 410 -4.93 -15.68 17.40
N PRO A 411 -4.13 -16.44 18.18
CA PRO A 411 -3.97 -17.88 17.98
C PRO A 411 -5.30 -18.64 17.99
N ASP A 412 -6.26 -18.20 18.80
CA ASP A 412 -7.59 -18.82 18.88
C ASP A 412 -8.40 -18.63 17.58
N GLN A 413 -8.32 -17.45 16.95
CA GLN A 413 -8.92 -17.22 15.63
C GLN A 413 -8.29 -18.11 14.56
N ALA A 414 -6.97 -18.23 14.56
CA ALA A 414 -6.26 -19.12 13.64
C ALA A 414 -6.66 -20.59 13.86
N LEU A 415 -6.77 -21.03 15.13
CA LEU A 415 -7.17 -22.39 15.49
C LEU A 415 -8.62 -22.68 15.11
N PHE A 416 -9.54 -21.73 15.32
CA PHE A 416 -10.93 -21.83 14.90
C PHE A 416 -11.06 -21.93 13.38
N THR A 417 -10.30 -21.12 12.64
CA THR A 417 -10.28 -21.19 11.18
C THR A 417 -9.74 -22.55 10.73
N ALA A 418 -8.67 -23.04 11.36
CA ALA A 418 -8.01 -24.30 11.01
C ALA A 418 -8.78 -25.57 11.38
N ASN A 419 -9.57 -25.55 12.45
CA ASN A 419 -10.22 -26.76 12.99
C ASN A 419 -11.76 -26.65 13.07
N GLY A 420 -12.33 -25.52 12.66
CA GLY A 420 -13.77 -25.30 12.69
C GLY A 420 -14.49 -26.21 11.72
N SER A 421 -15.28 -27.16 12.25
CA SER A 421 -16.09 -28.09 11.44
C SER A 421 -17.05 -27.37 10.49
N ALA A 422 -17.52 -26.18 10.87
CA ALA A 422 -18.39 -25.34 10.04
C ALA A 422 -17.67 -24.83 8.78
N ILE A 423 -16.48 -24.24 8.93
CA ILE A 423 -15.70 -23.73 7.79
C ILE A 423 -15.29 -24.88 6.87
N ASN A 424 -14.82 -25.99 7.44
CA ASN A 424 -14.48 -27.20 6.67
C ASN A 424 -15.67 -27.74 5.86
N SER A 425 -16.89 -27.69 6.42
CA SER A 425 -18.12 -28.06 5.73
C SER A 425 -18.47 -27.06 4.60
N TRP A 426 -18.26 -25.76 4.82
CA TRP A 426 -18.58 -24.73 3.82
C TRP A 426 -17.65 -24.75 2.61
N VAL A 427 -16.36 -25.04 2.81
CA VAL A 427 -15.38 -25.15 1.72
C VAL A 427 -15.41 -26.49 1.01
N ALA A 428 -16.18 -27.48 1.49
CA ALA A 428 -16.33 -28.77 0.79
C ALA A 428 -16.94 -28.57 -0.60
N PRO A 429 -16.58 -29.38 -1.62
CA PRO A 429 -17.07 -29.21 -2.99
C PRO A 429 -18.60 -29.33 -3.04
N ALA A 430 -19.30 -28.23 -3.35
CA ALA A 430 -20.75 -28.20 -3.44
C ALA A 430 -21.27 -26.93 -4.10
N GLY A 431 -22.40 -27.06 -4.82
CA GLY A 431 -23.19 -25.91 -5.29
C GLY A 431 -22.45 -24.99 -6.27
N GLY A 432 -21.42 -25.49 -6.95
CA GLY A 432 -20.60 -24.69 -7.85
C GLY A 432 -19.62 -23.75 -7.15
N ASN A 433 -19.28 -23.99 -5.87
CA ASN A 433 -18.28 -23.20 -5.15
C ASN A 433 -16.87 -23.30 -5.76
N ALA A 434 -15.97 -22.40 -5.34
CA ALA A 434 -14.60 -22.34 -5.84
C ALA A 434 -13.88 -23.71 -5.78
N THR A 435 -14.07 -24.47 -4.70
CA THR A 435 -13.50 -25.82 -4.56
C THR A 435 -13.94 -26.76 -5.68
N GLU A 436 -15.24 -26.80 -5.99
CA GLU A 436 -15.78 -27.62 -7.07
C GLU A 436 -15.27 -27.16 -8.45
N ARG A 437 -15.13 -25.84 -8.65
CA ARG A 437 -14.60 -25.27 -9.91
C ARG A 437 -13.12 -25.58 -10.11
N ILE A 438 -12.30 -25.49 -9.07
CA ILE A 438 -10.87 -25.90 -9.08
C ILE A 438 -10.72 -27.39 -9.42
N ILE A 439 -11.58 -28.25 -8.86
CA ILE A 439 -11.58 -29.68 -9.17
C ILE A 439 -11.88 -29.93 -10.65
N LYS A 440 -12.83 -29.18 -11.22
CA LYS A 440 -13.26 -29.28 -12.62
C LYS A 440 -12.36 -28.54 -13.61
N ALA A 441 -11.47 -27.67 -13.14
CA ALA A 441 -10.58 -26.89 -13.98
C ALA A 441 -9.68 -27.79 -14.84
N THR A 442 -9.58 -27.45 -16.13
CA THR A 442 -8.85 -28.22 -17.14
C THR A 442 -7.34 -28.17 -16.97
N ASP A 443 -6.84 -27.08 -16.38
CA ASP A 443 -5.43 -26.85 -16.12
C ASP A 443 -5.24 -26.04 -14.82
N ALA A 444 -3.98 -25.91 -14.40
CA ALA A 444 -3.63 -25.28 -13.13
C ALA A 444 -3.82 -23.75 -13.14
N ARG A 445 -3.74 -23.09 -14.32
CA ARG A 445 -4.00 -21.65 -14.41
C ARG A 445 -5.48 -21.37 -14.24
N THR A 446 -6.37 -22.11 -14.92
CA THR A 446 -7.81 -21.99 -14.67
C THR A 446 -8.16 -22.32 -13.22
N ALA A 447 -7.49 -23.30 -12.60
CA ALA A 447 -7.67 -23.57 -11.18
C ALA A 447 -7.29 -22.38 -10.28
N ALA A 448 -6.16 -21.70 -10.58
CA ALA A 448 -5.75 -20.50 -9.87
C ALA A 448 -6.74 -19.35 -10.10
N GLU A 449 -7.20 -19.14 -11.33
CA GLU A 449 -8.21 -18.13 -11.65
C GLU A 449 -9.51 -18.35 -10.87
N GLU A 450 -10.02 -19.59 -10.84
CA GLU A 450 -11.23 -19.95 -10.09
C GLU A 450 -11.08 -19.74 -8.58
N LEU A 451 -9.88 -20.00 -8.04
CA LEU A 451 -9.54 -19.79 -6.64
C LEU A 451 -9.52 -18.29 -6.28
N TYR A 452 -8.70 -17.50 -6.97
CA TYR A 452 -8.47 -16.10 -6.64
C TYR A 452 -9.66 -15.21 -7.01
N LEU A 453 -10.27 -15.42 -8.17
CA LEU A 453 -11.46 -14.67 -8.57
C LEU A 453 -12.66 -15.05 -7.69
N GLY A 454 -12.78 -16.32 -7.34
CA GLY A 454 -13.89 -16.84 -6.53
C GLY A 454 -13.86 -16.40 -5.07
N ILE A 455 -12.67 -16.21 -4.48
CA ILE A 455 -12.51 -15.89 -3.06
C ILE A 455 -12.12 -14.43 -2.82
N LEU A 456 -11.23 -13.87 -3.64
CA LEU A 456 -10.65 -12.53 -3.47
C LEU A 456 -11.10 -11.53 -4.53
N THR A 457 -11.95 -11.94 -5.49
CA THR A 457 -12.48 -11.07 -6.56
C THR A 457 -11.43 -10.37 -7.42
N ARG A 458 -10.23 -10.97 -7.53
CA ARG A 458 -9.14 -10.51 -8.40
C ARG A 458 -8.51 -11.67 -9.19
N MET A 459 -7.76 -11.32 -10.23
CA MET A 459 -6.94 -12.30 -10.96
C MET A 459 -5.71 -12.69 -10.14
N PRO A 460 -5.22 -13.94 -10.27
CA PRO A 460 -3.95 -14.35 -9.68
C PRO A 460 -2.77 -13.65 -10.38
N THR A 461 -1.69 -13.43 -9.63
CA THR A 461 -0.38 -13.07 -10.18
C THR A 461 0.33 -14.31 -10.74
N GLU A 462 1.40 -14.12 -11.50
CA GLU A 462 2.17 -15.24 -12.07
C GLU A 462 2.80 -16.14 -10.98
N GLU A 463 3.31 -15.55 -9.89
CA GLU A 463 3.84 -16.30 -8.74
C GLU A 463 2.76 -17.15 -8.06
N GLU A 464 1.55 -16.60 -7.91
CA GLU A 464 0.42 -17.33 -7.33
C GLU A 464 -0.07 -18.47 -8.23
N VAL A 465 -0.02 -18.31 -9.56
CA VAL A 465 -0.30 -19.41 -10.51
C VAL A 465 0.71 -20.54 -10.33
N ASP A 466 1.99 -20.20 -10.18
CA ASP A 466 3.06 -21.18 -9.96
C ASP A 466 2.87 -21.93 -8.63
N ASP A 467 2.52 -21.22 -7.56
CA ASP A 467 2.23 -21.80 -6.25
C ASP A 467 1.06 -22.77 -6.29
N VAL A 468 -0.07 -22.37 -6.89
CA VAL A 468 -1.24 -23.24 -7.06
C VAL A 468 -0.88 -24.47 -7.89
N THR A 469 -0.11 -24.29 -8.96
CA THR A 469 0.34 -25.38 -9.84
C THR A 469 1.19 -26.38 -9.07
N ALA A 470 2.20 -25.91 -8.33
CA ALA A 470 3.06 -26.75 -7.50
C ALA A 470 2.26 -27.47 -6.40
N PHE A 471 1.33 -26.77 -5.76
CA PHE A 471 0.51 -27.29 -4.67
C PHE A 471 -0.42 -28.42 -5.11
N LEU A 472 -1.08 -28.27 -6.27
CA LEU A 472 -1.96 -29.28 -6.86
C LEU A 472 -1.17 -30.48 -7.38
N ALA A 473 0.03 -30.27 -7.95
CA ALA A 473 0.88 -31.35 -8.44
C ALA A 473 1.47 -32.22 -7.32
N ALA A 474 1.78 -31.63 -6.16
CA ALA A 474 2.37 -32.32 -5.03
C ALA A 474 1.40 -33.25 -4.26
N ARG A 475 0.09 -33.18 -4.53
CA ARG A 475 -0.95 -33.89 -3.78
C ARG A 475 -1.70 -34.90 -4.64
N PRO A 476 -1.86 -36.17 -4.19
CA PRO A 476 -2.57 -37.20 -4.95
C PRO A 476 -4.09 -37.00 -4.96
N ASP A 477 -4.64 -36.39 -3.91
CA ASP A 477 -6.08 -36.10 -3.81
C ASP A 477 -6.34 -34.64 -4.20
N ARG A 478 -6.76 -34.44 -5.44
CA ARG A 478 -7.09 -33.11 -6.00
C ARG A 478 -8.27 -32.45 -5.26
N SER A 479 -9.25 -33.22 -4.79
CA SER A 479 -10.41 -32.68 -4.09
C SER A 479 -10.00 -32.08 -2.75
N ARG A 480 -9.19 -32.82 -2.00
CA ARG A 480 -8.63 -32.34 -0.74
C ARG A 480 -7.69 -31.16 -0.96
N ALA A 481 -6.83 -31.20 -1.99
CA ALA A 481 -5.93 -30.10 -2.32
C ALA A 481 -6.70 -28.81 -2.66
N ALA A 482 -7.78 -28.91 -3.44
CA ALA A 482 -8.63 -27.77 -3.77
C ALA A 482 -9.29 -27.16 -2.52
N GLN A 483 -9.76 -28.01 -1.61
CA GLN A 483 -10.37 -27.57 -0.35
C GLN A 483 -9.35 -26.86 0.55
N GLU A 484 -8.12 -27.38 0.63
CA GLU A 484 -7.00 -26.78 1.37
C GLU A 484 -6.60 -25.42 0.79
N LEU A 485 -6.62 -25.25 -0.54
CA LEU A 485 -6.35 -23.97 -1.20
C LEU A 485 -7.41 -22.91 -0.87
N VAL A 486 -8.68 -23.26 -1.00
CA VAL A 486 -9.80 -22.35 -0.66
C VAL A 486 -9.75 -21.99 0.82
N TRP A 487 -9.52 -22.96 1.69
CA TRP A 487 -9.34 -22.73 3.12
C TRP A 487 -8.14 -21.81 3.42
N GLY A 488 -7.02 -21.97 2.70
CA GLY A 488 -5.84 -21.13 2.82
C GLY A 488 -6.13 -19.66 2.52
N LEU A 489 -6.85 -19.38 1.43
CA LEU A 489 -7.23 -17.99 1.10
C LEU A 489 -8.24 -17.41 2.09
N LEU A 490 -9.24 -18.16 2.54
CA LEU A 490 -10.18 -17.71 3.57
C LEU A 490 -9.50 -17.40 4.91
N SER A 491 -8.37 -18.07 5.18
CA SER A 491 -7.54 -17.87 6.38
C SER A 491 -6.49 -16.76 6.23
N SER A 492 -6.33 -16.22 5.02
CA SER A 492 -5.31 -15.21 4.72
C SER A 492 -5.62 -13.87 5.40
N ALA A 493 -4.58 -13.05 5.56
CA ALA A 493 -4.76 -11.67 6.00
C ALA A 493 -5.60 -10.88 4.98
N GLU A 494 -5.35 -11.08 3.68
CA GLU A 494 -6.02 -10.38 2.58
C GLU A 494 -7.54 -10.51 2.64
N PHE A 495 -8.07 -11.72 2.89
CA PHE A 495 -9.51 -11.97 2.98
C PHE A 495 -10.20 -11.27 4.17
N ARG A 496 -9.45 -10.86 5.20
CA ARG A 496 -10.01 -10.22 6.41
C ARG A 496 -10.26 -8.72 6.23
N PHE A 497 -9.77 -8.12 5.15
CA PHE A 497 -9.97 -6.71 4.84
C PHE A 497 -10.95 -6.54 3.67
N ASN A 498 -11.47 -5.33 3.51
CA ASN A 498 -12.23 -4.96 2.32
C ASN A 498 -11.34 -5.09 1.07
N HIS A 499 -11.61 -6.11 0.28
CA HIS A 499 -10.99 -6.35 -1.02
C HIS A 499 -11.98 -6.07 -2.15
#